data_AF-B7J869-F1
#
_entry.id   AF-B7J869-F1
#
_cell.length_a   1.000
_cell.length_b   1.000
_cell.length_c   1.000
_cell.angle_alpha   90.00
_cell.angle_beta   90.00
_cell.angle_gamma   90.00
#
_symmetry.space_group_name_H-M   'P 1'
#
loop_
_entity.id
_entity.type
_entity.pdbx_description
1 polymer ?
#
loop_
_entity_poly.entity_id
_entity_poly.type
_entity_poly.pdbx_seq_one_letter_code
_entity_poly.pdbx_strand_id
1 'polypeptide(L)'
;MTEFTVKEENGCTFVFGAMSIQMLVRITGKDAKGKVMDTDLARMAGANFAWGNPEDLQRAKPEYRQLAMDRVKSNPVAGKLRDAEIEWLAVGEQGRSSQAIFWKVRADLMFPDGKRPEDTAYPLDPSDLGRCRKLLEQVPSVNEKFVQVMGTMAGPVWAGLVENWECLCATMDREAPTWREGVGMAEETYRLMQEIIAEAEK
;
A
#
# COMPACT_ATOMS: atom_id res chain seq x y z
N MET A 1 7.68 16.18 -24.78
CA MET A 1 8.53 15.01 -24.50
C MET A 1 8.29 14.62 -23.06
N THR A 2 7.99 13.37 -22.77
CA THR A 2 7.86 12.89 -21.39
C THR A 2 9.27 12.78 -20.82
N GLU A 3 9.62 13.69 -19.91
CA GLU A 3 10.90 13.65 -19.20
C GLU A 3 10.83 12.55 -18.14
N PHE A 4 11.63 11.51 -18.33
CA PHE A 4 11.89 10.50 -17.32
C PHE A 4 13.39 10.37 -17.11
N THR A 5 13.77 10.03 -15.89
CA THR A 5 15.16 9.73 -15.52
C THR A 5 15.23 8.27 -15.09
N VAL A 6 16.26 7.57 -15.56
CA VAL A 6 16.58 6.21 -15.11
C VAL A 6 17.83 6.29 -14.25
N LYS A 7 17.77 5.74 -13.04
CA LYS A 7 18.92 5.58 -12.16
C LYS A 7 19.18 4.09 -11.97
N GLU A 8 20.42 3.66 -12.20
CA GLU A 8 20.87 2.31 -11.88
C GLU A 8 21.83 2.37 -10.69
N GLU A 9 21.53 1.61 -9.64
CA GLU A 9 22.29 1.62 -8.39
C GLU A 9 22.05 0.32 -7.63
N ASN A 10 23.09 -0.24 -6.99
CA ASN A 10 23.00 -1.45 -6.18
C ASN A 10 22.34 -2.65 -6.89
N GLY A 11 22.48 -2.76 -8.23
CA GLY A 11 21.84 -3.81 -9.03
C GLY A 11 20.34 -3.60 -9.30
N CYS A 12 19.79 -2.47 -8.86
CA CYS A 12 18.41 -2.07 -9.07
C CYS A 12 18.31 -0.97 -10.12
N THR A 13 17.20 -0.95 -10.85
CA THR A 13 16.83 0.13 -11.77
C THR A 13 15.63 0.89 -11.20
N PHE A 14 15.76 2.22 -11.14
CA PHE A 14 14.72 3.14 -10.69
C PHE A 14 14.32 4.06 -11.84
N VAL A 15 13.02 4.29 -11.99
CA VAL A 15 12.46 5.19 -13.00
C VAL A 15 11.70 6.31 -12.33
N PHE A 16 12.03 7.55 -12.67
CA PHE A 16 11.38 8.76 -12.18
C PHE A 16 10.77 9.52 -13.34
N GLY A 17 9.61 10.13 -13.11
CA GLY A 17 8.91 10.94 -14.11
C GLY A 17 7.95 10.13 -14.98
N ALA A 18 7.26 10.85 -15.86
CA ALA A 18 6.25 10.26 -16.70
C ALA A 18 6.90 9.53 -17.89
N MET A 19 6.46 8.30 -18.16
CA MET A 19 6.99 7.41 -19.19
C MET A 19 5.86 6.81 -20.02
N SER A 20 6.08 6.61 -21.33
CA SER A 20 5.14 5.87 -22.17
C SER A 20 5.29 4.35 -21.98
N ILE A 21 4.20 3.60 -22.17
CA ILE A 21 4.21 2.13 -22.08
C ILE A 21 5.26 1.51 -23.01
N GLN A 22 5.43 2.07 -24.21
CA GLN A 22 6.44 1.60 -25.18
C GLN A 22 7.87 1.71 -24.63
N MET A 23 8.19 2.79 -23.92
CA MET A 23 9.52 2.93 -23.30
C MET A 23 9.69 2.00 -22.11
N LEU A 24 8.63 1.76 -21.33
CA LEU A 24 8.68 0.80 -20.23
C LEU A 24 9.02 -0.61 -20.75
N VAL A 25 8.36 -1.07 -21.81
CA VAL A 25 8.64 -2.36 -22.47
C VAL A 25 10.08 -2.42 -22.97
N ARG A 26 10.59 -1.33 -23.56
CA ARG A 26 11.95 -1.26 -24.09
C ARG A 26 13.02 -1.40 -23.01
N ILE A 27 12.81 -0.80 -21.84
CA ILE A 27 13.79 -0.80 -20.74
C ILE A 27 13.71 -2.12 -19.95
N THR A 28 12.51 -2.67 -19.77
CA THR A 28 12.33 -3.95 -19.05
C THR A 28 12.73 -5.16 -19.91
N GLY A 29 12.50 -5.12 -21.22
CA GLY A 29 12.62 -6.29 -22.10
C GLY A 29 14.04 -6.78 -22.42
N LYS A 30 15.10 -6.00 -22.17
CA LYS A 30 16.47 -6.40 -22.53
C LYS A 30 17.16 -7.32 -21.51
N ASP A 31 16.75 -7.29 -20.24
CA ASP A 31 17.38 -8.03 -19.13
C ASP A 31 16.36 -8.45 -18.05
N ALA A 32 15.16 -8.87 -18.46
CA ALA A 32 14.06 -9.18 -17.53
C ALA A 32 14.26 -10.48 -16.72
N LYS A 33 15.15 -11.39 -17.15
CA LYS A 33 15.25 -12.73 -16.57
C LYS A 33 15.70 -12.66 -15.11
N GLY A 34 14.83 -13.10 -14.20
CA GLY A 34 15.09 -13.12 -12.75
C GLY A 34 14.85 -11.78 -12.04
N LYS A 35 14.52 -10.71 -12.76
CA LYS A 35 14.19 -9.42 -12.15
C LYS A 35 12.70 -9.34 -11.80
N VAL A 36 12.41 -8.76 -10.65
CA VAL A 36 11.05 -8.50 -10.16
C VAL A 36 10.88 -7.02 -9.88
N MET A 37 9.65 -6.54 -9.99
CA MET A 37 9.30 -5.17 -9.60
C MET A 37 9.01 -5.13 -8.09
N ASP A 38 9.50 -4.10 -7.41
CA ASP A 38 9.26 -3.89 -5.98
C ASP A 38 8.63 -2.51 -5.77
N THR A 39 7.32 -2.52 -5.51
CA THR A 39 6.52 -1.31 -5.36
C THR A 39 6.85 -0.55 -4.07
N ASP A 40 7.26 -1.24 -3.02
CA ASP A 40 7.64 -0.61 -1.75
C ASP A 40 8.96 0.11 -1.89
N LEU A 41 9.94 -0.52 -2.54
CA LEU A 41 11.23 0.11 -2.82
C LEU A 41 11.06 1.32 -3.74
N ALA A 42 10.22 1.22 -4.78
CA ALA A 42 9.90 2.35 -5.66
C ALA A 42 9.32 3.52 -4.85
N ARG A 43 8.34 3.25 -3.99
CA ARG A 43 7.72 4.26 -3.11
C ARG A 43 8.72 4.88 -2.15
N MET A 44 9.56 4.08 -1.48
CA MET A 44 10.60 4.58 -0.58
C MET A 44 11.60 5.49 -1.31
N ALA A 45 12.02 5.10 -2.52
CA ALA A 45 12.89 5.89 -3.39
C ALA A 45 12.22 7.15 -3.98
N GLY A 46 10.89 7.23 -3.98
CA GLY A 46 10.16 8.27 -4.72
C GLY A 46 10.19 8.07 -6.23
N ALA A 47 10.44 6.84 -6.68
CA ALA A 47 10.41 6.44 -8.07
C ALA A 47 8.98 6.00 -8.48
N ASN A 48 8.67 6.10 -9.76
CA ASN A 48 7.47 5.51 -10.35
C ASN A 48 7.58 3.98 -10.42
N PHE A 49 8.78 3.48 -10.68
CA PHE A 49 9.07 2.05 -10.74
C PHE A 49 10.45 1.75 -10.15
N ALA A 50 10.58 0.59 -9.52
CA ALA A 50 11.85 0.01 -9.12
C ALA A 50 11.82 -1.49 -9.41
N TRP A 51 12.90 -2.03 -9.99
CA TRP A 51 13.02 -3.48 -10.23
C TRP A 51 14.48 -3.92 -10.20
N GLY A 52 14.70 -5.21 -9.97
CA GLY A 52 16.02 -5.80 -9.83
C GLY A 52 15.92 -7.28 -9.48
N ASN A 53 17.04 -7.96 -9.27
CA ASN A 53 16.99 -9.31 -8.70
C ASN A 53 16.48 -9.23 -7.25
N PRO A 54 15.77 -10.26 -6.75
CA PRO A 54 15.25 -10.26 -5.38
C PRO A 54 16.31 -9.92 -4.32
N GLU A 55 17.52 -10.45 -4.43
CA GLU A 55 18.61 -10.20 -3.47
C GLU A 55 19.09 -8.74 -3.47
N ASP A 56 19.18 -8.12 -4.65
CA ASP A 56 19.63 -6.73 -4.81
C ASP A 56 18.58 -5.77 -4.26
N LEU A 57 17.30 -6.04 -4.53
CA LEU A 57 16.17 -5.27 -3.99
C LEU A 57 16.17 -5.32 -2.47
N GLN A 58 16.35 -6.50 -1.87
CA GLN A 58 16.41 -6.64 -0.41
C GLN A 58 17.62 -5.91 0.19
N ARG A 59 18.78 -5.94 -0.49
CA ARG A 59 19.98 -5.21 -0.07
C ARG A 59 19.81 -3.70 -0.11
N ALA A 60 19.03 -3.17 -1.06
CA ALA A 60 18.78 -1.73 -1.20
C ALA A 60 17.81 -1.17 -0.15
N LYS A 61 16.86 -1.99 0.37
CA LYS A 61 15.79 -1.51 1.26
C LYS A 61 16.25 -0.71 2.49
N PRO A 62 17.32 -1.08 3.23
CA PRO A 62 17.76 -0.32 4.40
C PRO A 62 18.13 1.14 4.11
N GLU A 63 18.81 1.39 2.98
CA GLU A 63 19.20 2.75 2.56
C GLU A 63 17.97 3.60 2.25
N TYR A 64 17.07 3.07 1.41
CA TYR A 64 15.85 3.78 1.03
C TYR A 64 14.84 3.92 2.17
N ARG A 65 14.88 3.02 3.17
CA ARG A 65 14.10 3.15 4.40
C ARG A 65 14.45 4.44 5.13
N GLN A 66 15.74 4.73 5.32
CA GLN A 66 16.14 5.95 6.01
C GLN A 66 15.75 7.21 5.21
N LEU A 67 15.98 7.20 3.90
CA LEU A 67 15.57 8.29 3.00
C LEU A 67 14.05 8.54 3.04
N ALA A 68 13.25 7.46 3.06
CA ALA A 68 11.81 7.57 3.15
C ALA A 68 11.34 8.14 4.50
N MET A 69 11.98 7.72 5.61
CA MET A 69 11.72 8.27 6.95
C MET A 69 12.02 9.77 7.00
N ASP A 70 13.17 10.19 6.48
CA ASP A 70 13.59 11.59 6.48
C ASP A 70 12.65 12.45 5.63
N ARG A 71 12.23 11.93 4.46
CA ARG A 71 11.23 12.59 3.62
C ARG A 71 9.91 12.80 4.34
N VAL A 72 9.37 11.79 5.03
CA VAL A 72 8.12 11.95 5.80
C VAL A 72 8.30 12.94 6.94
N LYS A 73 9.42 12.87 7.69
CA LYS A 73 9.73 13.79 8.80
C LYS A 73 9.93 15.23 8.37
N SER A 74 10.43 15.47 7.17
CA SER A 74 10.57 16.83 6.59
C SER A 74 9.24 17.44 6.16
N ASN A 75 8.17 16.64 6.09
CA ASN A 75 6.86 17.13 5.69
C ASN A 75 6.26 18.05 6.78
N PRO A 76 5.65 19.19 6.44
CA PRO A 76 4.99 20.06 7.44
C PRO A 76 3.93 19.35 8.30
N VAL A 77 3.32 18.27 7.79
CA VAL A 77 2.33 17.46 8.52
C VAL A 77 2.97 16.55 9.57
N ALA A 78 4.28 16.30 9.51
CA ALA A 78 4.98 15.39 10.41
C ALA A 78 4.80 15.73 11.89
N GLY A 79 4.73 17.02 12.24
CA GLY A 79 4.50 17.47 13.62
C GLY A 79 3.13 17.07 14.20
N LYS A 80 2.20 16.59 13.35
CA LYS A 80 0.87 16.09 13.75
C LYS A 80 0.77 14.56 13.68
N LEU A 81 1.83 13.89 13.26
CA LEU A 81 1.90 12.43 13.14
C LEU A 81 2.56 11.85 14.39
N ARG A 82 2.11 10.65 14.78
CA ARG A 82 2.76 9.79 15.77
C ARG A 82 3.84 8.97 15.08
N ASP A 83 4.80 8.45 15.86
CA ASP A 83 5.94 7.70 15.32
C ASP A 83 5.52 6.50 14.46
N ALA A 84 4.51 5.73 14.91
CA ALA A 84 3.97 4.60 14.14
C ALA A 84 3.34 5.03 12.80
N GLU A 85 2.73 6.22 12.76
CA GLU A 85 2.13 6.76 11.53
C GLU A 85 3.21 7.25 10.58
N ILE A 86 4.27 7.89 11.10
CA ILE A 86 5.47 8.27 10.34
C ILE A 86 6.12 7.03 9.73
N GLU A 87 6.32 6.00 10.54
CA GLU A 87 6.93 4.75 10.10
C GLU A 87 6.08 4.06 9.03
N TRP A 88 4.77 3.95 9.23
CA TRP A 88 3.91 3.34 8.22
C TRP A 88 3.89 4.14 6.91
N LEU A 89 3.77 5.47 6.97
CA LEU A 89 3.82 6.33 5.79
C LEU A 89 5.15 6.22 5.04
N ALA A 90 6.25 6.06 5.76
CA ALA A 90 7.58 5.96 5.18
C ALA A 90 7.84 4.58 4.57
N VAL A 91 7.54 3.50 5.30
CA VAL A 91 8.06 2.16 5.00
C VAL A 91 7.06 1.02 5.22
N GLY A 92 5.85 1.31 5.69
CA GLY A 92 4.76 0.33 5.73
C GLY A 92 4.35 -0.11 4.34
N GLU A 93 3.81 -1.33 4.24
CA GLU A 93 3.21 -1.82 3.00
C GLU A 93 1.90 -1.05 2.75
N GLN A 94 1.79 -0.43 1.57
CA GLN A 94 0.71 0.49 1.26
C GLN A 94 -0.01 0.11 -0.03
N GLY A 95 -1.35 0.08 0.04
CA GLY A 95 -2.25 -0.02 -1.10
C GLY A 95 -3.21 1.17 -1.12
N ARG A 96 -4.07 1.22 -2.13
CA ARG A 96 -5.10 2.27 -2.21
C ARG A 96 -6.11 2.16 -1.06
N SER A 97 -6.55 0.95 -0.76
CA SER A 97 -7.50 0.65 0.33
C SER A 97 -6.93 0.99 1.71
N SER A 98 -5.67 0.64 2.00
CA SER A 98 -5.04 0.97 3.28
C SER A 98 -4.79 2.48 3.42
N GLN A 99 -4.41 3.16 2.33
CA GLN A 99 -4.33 4.63 2.33
C GLN A 99 -5.71 5.26 2.58
N ALA A 100 -6.78 4.73 1.98
CA ALA A 100 -8.13 5.20 2.24
C ALA A 100 -8.47 5.12 3.74
N ILE A 101 -8.17 4.01 4.41
CA ILE A 101 -8.34 3.89 5.88
C ILE A 101 -7.55 4.99 6.60
N PHE A 102 -6.23 5.06 6.36
CA PHE A 102 -5.35 5.98 7.10
C PHE A 102 -5.84 7.42 7.00
N TRP A 103 -6.11 7.88 5.79
CA TRP A 103 -6.47 9.28 5.56
C TRP A 103 -7.92 9.60 5.93
N LYS A 104 -8.84 8.64 5.85
CA LYS A 104 -10.21 8.84 6.36
C LYS A 104 -10.22 8.96 7.88
N VAL A 105 -9.43 8.14 8.57
CA VAL A 105 -9.26 8.21 10.03
C VAL A 105 -8.49 9.47 10.45
N ARG A 106 -7.53 9.91 9.64
CA ARG A 106 -6.76 11.15 9.81
C ARG A 106 -7.29 12.30 8.96
N ALA A 107 -8.61 12.46 8.89
CA ALA A 107 -9.25 13.56 8.15
C ALA A 107 -8.88 14.95 8.69
N ASP A 108 -8.26 15.04 9.87
CA ASP A 108 -7.64 16.24 10.43
C ASP A 108 -6.36 16.67 9.70
N LEU A 109 -5.79 15.78 8.89
CA LEU A 109 -4.59 16.02 8.10
C LEU A 109 -4.96 16.31 6.64
N MET A 110 -4.34 17.34 6.08
CA MET A 110 -4.36 17.56 4.63
C MET A 110 -3.19 16.82 3.98
N PHE A 111 -3.45 16.16 2.86
CA PHE A 111 -2.40 15.54 2.06
C PHE A 111 -1.43 16.62 1.53
N PRO A 112 -0.12 16.32 1.39
CA PRO A 112 0.88 17.30 0.93
C PRO A 112 0.63 17.91 -0.46
N ASP A 113 -0.17 17.25 -1.32
CA ASP A 113 -0.55 17.72 -2.65
C ASP A 113 -1.92 18.44 -2.68
N GLY A 114 -2.53 18.68 -1.51
CA GLY A 114 -3.83 19.32 -1.37
C GLY A 114 -5.01 18.46 -1.83
N LYS A 115 -4.77 17.22 -2.27
CA LYS A 115 -5.84 16.29 -2.63
C LYS A 115 -6.45 15.72 -1.36
N ARG A 116 -7.78 15.71 -1.32
CA ARG A 116 -8.48 14.82 -0.39
C ARG A 116 -8.29 13.40 -0.92
N PRO A 117 -8.14 12.37 -0.07
CA PRO A 117 -8.17 11.00 -0.53
C PRO A 117 -9.39 10.85 -1.41
N GLU A 118 -9.20 10.33 -2.60
CA GLU A 118 -10.29 10.00 -3.50
C GLU A 118 -11.10 8.91 -2.77
N ASP A 119 -12.17 9.38 -2.11
CA ASP A 119 -13.10 8.59 -1.32
C ASP A 119 -13.65 7.49 -2.23
N THR A 120 -13.33 6.22 -1.90
CA THR A 120 -14.07 4.98 -2.24
C THR A 120 -13.18 3.75 -2.34
N ALA A 121 -11.84 3.85 -2.35
CA ALA A 121 -11.03 2.64 -2.46
C ALA A 121 -11.26 1.70 -1.26
N TYR A 122 -11.70 0.48 -1.54
CA TYR A 122 -11.86 -0.63 -0.59
C TYR A 122 -11.02 -1.82 -1.06
N PRO A 123 -10.67 -2.77 -0.16
CA PRO A 123 -9.92 -3.95 -0.58
C PRO A 123 -10.74 -4.80 -1.54
N LEU A 124 -10.18 -5.10 -2.72
CA LEU A 124 -10.85 -5.91 -3.75
C LEU A 124 -10.43 -7.38 -3.69
N ASP A 125 -9.30 -7.67 -3.07
CA ASP A 125 -8.76 -9.01 -2.94
C ASP A 125 -8.06 -9.24 -1.58
N PRO A 126 -7.68 -10.50 -1.26
CA PRO A 126 -6.99 -10.80 0.00
C PRO A 126 -5.64 -10.09 0.16
N SER A 127 -4.95 -9.72 -0.92
CA SER A 127 -3.69 -8.95 -0.85
C SER A 127 -3.96 -7.52 -0.39
N ASP A 128 -5.00 -6.88 -0.92
CA ASP A 128 -5.49 -5.59 -0.44
C ASP A 128 -5.94 -5.65 1.02
N LEU A 129 -6.69 -6.70 1.39
CA LEU A 129 -7.10 -6.92 2.78
C LEU A 129 -5.88 -7.06 3.69
N GLY A 130 -4.88 -7.83 3.28
CA GLY A 130 -3.62 -8.00 4.00
C GLY A 130 -2.90 -6.67 4.25
N ARG A 131 -2.85 -5.78 3.25
CA ARG A 131 -2.29 -4.41 3.42
C ARG A 131 -3.08 -3.57 4.42
N CYS A 132 -4.41 -3.63 4.37
CA CYS A 132 -5.26 -2.97 5.37
C CYS A 132 -4.98 -3.51 6.78
N ARG A 133 -4.92 -4.84 6.96
CA ARG A 133 -4.64 -5.47 8.25
C ARG A 133 -3.26 -5.07 8.79
N LYS A 134 -2.22 -5.09 7.96
CA LYS A 134 -0.87 -4.63 8.33
C LYS A 134 -0.84 -3.17 8.81
N LEU A 135 -1.59 -2.28 8.17
CA LEU A 135 -1.76 -0.91 8.66
C LEU A 135 -2.35 -0.88 10.07
N LEU A 136 -3.45 -1.60 10.31
CA LEU A 136 -4.14 -1.60 11.61
C LEU A 136 -3.28 -2.22 12.72
N GLU A 137 -2.48 -3.24 12.40
CA GLU A 137 -1.50 -3.85 13.31
C GLU A 137 -0.35 -2.88 13.62
N GLN A 138 0.18 -2.19 12.61
CA GLN A 138 1.32 -1.28 12.77
C GLN A 138 0.94 0.05 13.44
N VAL A 139 -0.30 0.50 13.27
CA VAL A 139 -0.76 1.85 13.65
C VAL A 139 -1.98 1.74 14.57
N PRO A 140 -1.81 1.43 15.87
CA PRO A 140 -2.92 1.17 16.81
C PRO A 140 -3.92 2.33 16.91
N SER A 141 -3.38 3.53 17.07
CA SER A 141 -3.82 4.81 16.53
C SER A 141 -5.00 4.87 15.56
N VAL A 142 -4.91 4.13 14.47
CA VAL A 142 -5.84 4.10 13.34
C VAL A 142 -6.85 2.97 13.56
N ASN A 143 -6.39 1.83 14.08
CA ASN A 143 -7.22 0.70 14.46
C ASN A 143 -8.30 1.07 15.48
N GLU A 144 -7.98 1.87 16.50
CA GLU A 144 -8.93 2.34 17.52
C GLU A 144 -10.15 3.05 16.93
N LYS A 145 -9.98 3.71 15.77
CA LYS A 145 -11.03 4.48 15.09
C LYS A 145 -11.57 3.79 13.85
N PHE A 146 -10.95 2.69 13.43
CA PHE A 146 -11.20 2.05 12.13
C PHE A 146 -12.67 1.67 11.96
N VAL A 147 -13.22 0.88 12.89
CA VAL A 147 -14.61 0.39 12.82
C VAL A 147 -15.59 1.55 12.77
N GLN A 148 -15.43 2.53 13.67
CA GLN A 148 -16.32 3.68 13.75
C GLN A 148 -16.27 4.52 12.46
N VAL A 149 -15.07 4.90 12.01
CA VAL A 149 -14.91 5.81 10.87
C VAL A 149 -15.27 5.12 9.56
N MET A 150 -14.72 3.94 9.30
CA MET A 150 -14.93 3.25 8.02
C MET A 150 -16.35 2.68 7.93
N GLY A 151 -16.88 2.15 9.03
CA GLY A 151 -18.23 1.60 9.06
C GLY A 151 -19.34 2.62 8.90
N THR A 152 -19.08 3.92 9.16
CA THR A 152 -20.12 4.96 9.11
C THR A 152 -19.87 6.07 8.09
N MET A 153 -18.62 6.37 7.75
CA MET A 153 -18.27 7.55 6.94
C MET A 153 -17.67 7.21 5.57
N ALA A 154 -17.37 5.93 5.29
CA ALA A 154 -16.68 5.52 4.07
C ALA A 154 -17.59 4.85 3.01
N GLY A 155 -18.91 4.85 3.23
CA GLY A 155 -19.90 4.33 2.29
C GLY A 155 -20.34 2.89 2.56
N PRO A 156 -21.33 2.38 1.81
CA PRO A 156 -21.98 1.10 2.10
C PRO A 156 -21.04 -0.10 1.97
N VAL A 157 -20.13 -0.09 0.99
CA VAL A 157 -19.16 -1.18 0.81
C VAL A 157 -18.24 -1.31 2.02
N TRP A 158 -17.70 -0.19 2.51
CA TRP A 158 -16.89 -0.21 3.73
C TRP A 158 -17.70 -0.60 4.96
N ALA A 159 -18.97 -0.18 5.06
CA ALA A 159 -19.85 -0.62 6.14
C ALA A 159 -19.99 -2.15 6.17
N GLY A 160 -20.29 -2.77 5.01
CA GLY A 160 -20.41 -4.23 4.91
C GLY A 160 -19.08 -4.96 5.20
N LEU A 161 -17.96 -4.45 4.71
CA LEU A 161 -16.64 -5.02 4.99
C LEU A 161 -16.25 -4.92 6.48
N VAL A 162 -16.55 -3.79 7.13
CA VAL A 162 -16.30 -3.57 8.56
C VAL A 162 -17.18 -4.47 9.42
N GLU A 163 -18.46 -4.61 9.06
CA GLU A 163 -19.40 -5.50 9.76
C GLU A 163 -18.93 -6.96 9.75
N ASN A 164 -18.28 -7.38 8.66
CA ASN A 164 -17.76 -8.73 8.47
C ASN A 164 -16.25 -8.86 8.74
N TRP A 165 -15.60 -7.83 9.30
CA TRP A 165 -14.14 -7.75 9.36
C TRP A 165 -13.47 -8.91 10.10
N GLU A 166 -14.03 -9.30 11.26
CA GLU A 166 -13.51 -10.42 12.05
C GLU A 166 -13.63 -11.75 11.29
N CYS A 167 -14.75 -11.97 10.61
CA CYS A 167 -14.98 -13.16 9.80
C CYS A 167 -14.01 -13.24 8.62
N LEU A 168 -13.79 -12.11 7.92
CA LEU A 168 -12.81 -11.99 6.84
C LEU A 168 -11.39 -12.31 7.34
N CYS A 169 -10.98 -11.73 8.46
CA CYS A 169 -9.67 -11.97 9.06
C CYS A 169 -9.48 -13.45 9.44
N ALA A 170 -10.48 -14.05 10.11
CA ALA A 170 -10.42 -15.45 10.53
C ALA A 170 -10.40 -16.42 9.35
N THR A 171 -11.16 -16.13 8.28
CA THR A 171 -11.16 -16.92 7.05
C THR A 171 -9.78 -16.86 6.39
N MET A 172 -9.22 -15.66 6.25
CA MET A 172 -7.90 -15.45 5.67
C MET A 172 -6.79 -16.12 6.49
N ASP A 173 -6.84 -16.04 7.82
CA ASP A 173 -5.86 -16.67 8.70
C ASP A 173 -5.90 -18.20 8.61
N ARG A 174 -7.07 -18.79 8.38
CA ARG A 174 -7.22 -20.24 8.17
C ARG A 174 -6.68 -20.68 6.80
N GLU A 175 -7.00 -19.95 5.74
CA GLU A 175 -6.60 -20.33 4.37
C GLU A 175 -5.14 -20.04 4.06
N ALA A 176 -4.64 -18.90 4.54
CA ALA A 176 -3.31 -18.39 4.25
C ALA A 176 -2.60 -17.96 5.55
N PRO A 177 -2.23 -18.87 6.46
CA PRO A 177 -1.63 -18.52 7.75
C PRO A 177 -0.32 -17.71 7.61
N THR A 178 0.36 -17.80 6.47
CA THR A 178 1.58 -17.07 6.12
C THR A 178 1.32 -15.79 5.31
N TRP A 179 0.09 -15.29 5.25
CA TRP A 179 -0.26 -14.14 4.40
C TRP A 179 0.58 -12.88 4.70
N ARG A 180 1.10 -12.74 5.92
CA ARG A 180 1.99 -11.63 6.31
C ARG A 180 3.28 -11.60 5.47
N GLU A 181 3.71 -12.75 5.00
CA GLU A 181 4.87 -12.92 4.11
C GLU A 181 4.51 -12.71 2.64
N GLY A 182 3.24 -12.41 2.33
CA GLY A 182 2.75 -12.30 0.95
C GLY A 182 2.60 -13.65 0.25
N VAL A 183 2.54 -14.74 1.01
CA VAL A 183 2.48 -16.12 0.50
C VAL A 183 1.15 -16.77 0.91
N GLY A 184 0.54 -17.49 -0.02
CA GLY A 184 -0.68 -18.26 0.19
C GLY A 184 -1.78 -17.87 -0.81
N MET A 185 -2.85 -18.65 -0.81
CA MET A 185 -4.07 -18.40 -1.58
C MET A 185 -5.25 -18.38 -0.60
N ALA A 186 -6.14 -17.40 -0.76
CA ALA A 186 -7.29 -17.22 0.13
C ALA A 186 -8.57 -17.06 -0.71
N GLU A 187 -8.96 -18.16 -1.36
CA GLU A 187 -10.06 -18.17 -2.34
C GLU A 187 -11.42 -17.98 -1.68
N GLU A 188 -11.66 -18.59 -0.52
CA GLU A 188 -12.88 -18.41 0.25
C GLU A 188 -12.96 -16.98 0.80
N THR A 189 -11.85 -16.43 1.27
CA THR A 189 -11.74 -15.02 1.69
C THR A 189 -12.09 -14.11 0.53
N TYR A 190 -11.52 -14.34 -0.65
CA TYR A 190 -11.86 -13.57 -1.85
C TYR A 190 -13.35 -13.66 -2.18
N ARG A 191 -13.92 -14.87 -2.19
CA ARG A 191 -15.34 -15.08 -2.49
C ARG A 191 -16.23 -14.33 -1.49
N LEU A 192 -15.93 -14.43 -0.20
CA LEU A 192 -16.66 -13.74 0.86
C LEU A 192 -16.59 -12.21 0.68
N MET A 193 -15.41 -11.67 0.35
CA MET A 193 -15.28 -10.24 0.05
C MET A 193 -16.16 -9.83 -1.13
N GLN A 194 -16.15 -10.59 -2.23
CA GLN A 194 -16.97 -10.28 -3.41
C GLN A 194 -18.48 -10.37 -3.11
N GLU A 195 -18.91 -11.34 -2.30
CA GLU A 195 -20.31 -11.44 -1.85
C GLU A 195 -20.74 -10.20 -1.05
N ILE A 196 -19.90 -9.75 -0.11
CA ILE A 196 -20.15 -8.53 0.69
C ILE A 196 -20.22 -7.28 -0.20
N ILE A 197 -19.25 -7.13 -1.12
CA ILE A 197 -19.20 -5.98 -2.04
C ILE A 197 -20.44 -5.96 -2.92
N ALA A 198 -20.79 -7.10 -3.53
CA ALA A 198 -21.95 -7.21 -4.41
C ALA A 198 -23.28 -6.96 -3.68
N GLU A 199 -23.39 -7.31 -2.39
CA GLU A 199 -24.57 -6.98 -1.58
C GLU A 199 -24.65 -5.48 -1.27
N ALA A 200 -23.52 -4.86 -0.93
CA ALA A 200 -23.46 -3.44 -0.58
C ALA A 200 -23.65 -2.48 -1.77
N GLU A 201 -23.48 -2.98 -3.00
CA GLU A 201 -23.67 -2.22 -4.25
C GLU A 201 -25.10 -2.33 -4.82
N LYS A 202 -25.98 -3.14 -4.22
CA LYS A 202 -27.41 -3.23 -4.58
C LYS A 202 -28.21 -2.04 -4.05
#